data_AF-A0A9Q1AF91-F1
#
_entry.id   AF-A0A9Q1AF91-F1
#
_cell.length_a   1.000
_cell.length_b   1.000
_cell.length_c   1.000
_cell.angle_alpha   90.00
_cell.angle_beta   90.00
_cell.angle_gamma   90.00
#
_symmetry.space_group_name_H-M   'P 1'
#
loop_
_entity.id
_entity.type
_entity.pdbx_description
1 polymer ?
#
loop_
_entity_poly.entity_id
_entity_poly.type
_entity_poly.pdbx_seq_one_letter_code
_entity_poly.pdbx_strand_id
1 'polypeptide(L)'
;MKLPRKSTLIEGLEKSVVEKEGKVSEIEREMLEKMQLQEKEASEMRDLVGEYDDKLRNLESKMESHRPLLFDQLNLVAKIHDQLYDAIEIVNTSHLNSEVSESLFLPQQTGVEENIRASLAGMESIYELSRIVAEKTRDLVEEKNHEVKNMNETVGRLIKEKEHIGTLLRSALSQRMKLDPSSKTNELFQVAENGLREAGIDFRFSKVLGDDKVSGDKGSSLETESDEIYTLAGALENIVKASQLEIIELQHSVEELRAESSLLKEHTEIQAKELSHRLRRIEELEEKERVANESVEGLMTDIAAAEEEITRWKVAAEQEAAAGRAIEQDFVAQLSAVKQELEEARQAILESEKKLKLKEEIAAAAMAAREAAEKSLSLADMRASRLRDRIEEIGHQLEEFETREDSRGRNRPRYVCWPWQWLGLDFVGYRDTETQQQSSNEMELAEPLL
;
A
#
# COMPACT_ATOMS: atom_id res chain seq x y z
N MET A 1 26.50 35.91 -82.10
CA MET A 1 26.18 34.57 -81.55
C MET A 1 26.31 34.57 -80.02
N LYS A 2 25.26 34.90 -79.25
CA LYS A 2 25.25 34.80 -77.76
C LYS A 2 23.91 34.32 -77.18
N LEU A 3 23.00 33.83 -78.02
CA LEU A 3 21.67 33.38 -77.63
C LEU A 3 21.59 31.93 -77.08
N PRO A 4 22.37 30.93 -77.56
CA PRO A 4 22.16 29.54 -77.11
C PRO A 4 22.72 29.23 -75.71
N ARG A 5 23.74 29.96 -75.25
CA ARG A 5 24.32 29.80 -73.89
C ARG A 5 23.45 30.40 -72.78
N LYS A 6 22.64 31.41 -73.07
CA LYS A 6 21.73 32.00 -72.08
C LYS A 6 20.48 31.13 -71.88
N SER A 7 19.97 30.54 -72.97
CA SER A 7 18.81 29.64 -72.91
C SER A 7 19.07 28.40 -72.05
N THR A 8 20.24 27.77 -72.22
CA THR A 8 20.64 26.59 -71.45
C THR A 8 20.88 26.86 -69.96
N LEU A 9 21.38 28.06 -69.61
CA LEU A 9 21.51 28.49 -68.21
C LEU A 9 20.16 28.77 -67.56
N ILE A 10 19.21 29.36 -68.30
CA ILE A 10 17.85 29.64 -67.82
C ILE A 10 17.10 28.32 -67.58
N GLU A 11 17.18 27.38 -68.51
CA GLU A 11 16.55 26.06 -68.41
C GLU A 11 17.12 25.22 -67.27
N GLY A 12 18.44 25.31 -67.02
CA GLY A 12 19.08 24.69 -65.86
C GLY A 12 18.65 25.30 -64.52
N LEU A 13 18.45 26.62 -64.48
CA LEU A 13 17.92 27.31 -63.30
C LEU A 13 16.45 26.96 -63.05
N GLU A 14 15.60 26.92 -64.09
CA GLU A 14 14.20 26.49 -63.97
C GLU A 14 14.10 25.08 -63.41
N LYS A 15 14.90 24.14 -63.92
CA LYS A 15 14.93 22.77 -63.41
C LYS A 15 15.38 22.70 -61.94
N SER A 16 16.38 23.50 -61.56
CA SER A 16 16.84 23.59 -60.16
C SER A 16 15.81 24.23 -59.25
N VAL A 17 15.04 25.22 -59.72
CA VAL A 17 13.96 25.85 -58.96
C VAL A 17 12.85 24.84 -58.71
N VAL A 18 12.41 24.11 -59.74
CA VAL A 18 11.37 23.07 -59.60
C VAL A 18 11.81 21.96 -58.64
N GLU A 19 13.07 21.53 -58.69
CA GLU A 19 13.60 20.54 -57.75
C GLU A 19 13.62 21.06 -56.30
N LYS A 20 13.99 22.33 -56.09
CA LYS A 20 13.96 22.94 -54.77
C LYS A 20 12.55 23.18 -54.25
N GLU A 21 11.62 23.58 -55.12
CA GLU A 21 10.19 23.71 -54.81
C GLU A 21 9.63 22.37 -54.32
N GLY A 22 9.94 21.27 -55.00
CA GLY A 22 9.54 19.93 -54.59
C GLY A 22 10.09 19.52 -53.22
N LYS A 23 11.38 19.81 -52.95
CA LYS A 23 12.00 19.56 -51.64
C LYS A 23 11.39 20.42 -50.54
N VAL A 24 11.07 21.68 -50.82
CA VAL A 24 10.40 22.57 -49.87
C VAL A 24 9.01 22.05 -49.55
N SER A 25 8.22 21.64 -50.55
CA SER A 25 6.89 21.05 -50.33
C SER A 25 6.94 19.75 -49.52
N GLU A 26 7.97 18.92 -49.72
CA GLU A 26 8.17 17.71 -48.92
C GLU A 26 8.51 18.02 -47.46
N ILE A 27 9.40 18.98 -47.22
CA ILE A 27 9.76 19.45 -45.87
C ILE A 27 8.54 20.08 -45.17
N GLU A 28 7.76 20.89 -45.87
CA GLU A 28 6.53 21.49 -45.34
C GLU A 28 5.51 20.43 -44.93
N ARG A 29 5.33 19.39 -45.75
CA ARG A 29 4.47 18.26 -45.43
C ARG A 29 4.96 17.49 -44.20
N GLU A 30 6.24 17.13 -44.14
CA GLU A 30 6.82 16.45 -42.97
C GLU A 30 6.72 17.30 -41.70
N MET A 31 6.91 18.62 -41.81
CA MET A 31 6.78 19.52 -40.66
C MET A 31 5.34 19.60 -40.16
N LEU A 32 4.36 19.63 -41.07
CA LEU A 32 2.93 19.57 -40.73
C LEU A 32 2.57 18.25 -40.04
N GLU A 33 3.05 17.11 -40.55
CA GLU A 33 2.83 15.80 -39.95
C GLU A 33 3.45 15.71 -38.53
N LYS A 34 4.69 16.20 -38.35
CA LYS A 34 5.34 16.28 -37.04
C LYS A 34 4.59 17.20 -36.08
N MET A 35 4.12 18.35 -36.55
CA MET A 35 3.37 19.30 -35.74
C MET A 35 2.04 18.71 -35.28
N GLN A 36 1.32 17.99 -36.14
CA GLN A 36 0.09 17.28 -35.79
C GLN A 36 0.33 16.17 -34.77
N LEU A 37 1.43 15.41 -34.91
CA LEU A 37 1.80 14.39 -33.95
C LEU A 37 2.11 15.01 -32.57
N GLN A 38 2.90 16.08 -32.54
CA GLN A 38 3.22 16.81 -31.31
C GLN A 38 1.98 17.43 -30.67
N GLU A 39 1.06 17.97 -31.46
CA GLU A 39 -0.22 18.51 -30.97
C GLU A 39 -1.08 17.40 -30.36
N LYS A 40 -1.11 16.22 -30.99
CA LYS A 40 -1.80 15.04 -30.46
C LYS A 40 -1.17 14.57 -29.15
N GLU A 41 0.15 14.39 -29.09
CA GLU A 41 0.86 14.03 -27.85
C GLU A 41 0.64 15.07 -26.74
N ALA A 42 0.65 16.37 -27.08
CA ALA A 42 0.37 17.44 -26.13
C ALA A 42 -1.09 17.42 -25.63
N SER A 43 -2.05 17.00 -26.47
CA SER A 43 -3.43 16.80 -26.06
C SER A 43 -3.59 15.60 -25.13
N GLU A 44 -2.96 14.46 -25.45
CA GLU A 44 -2.97 13.24 -24.61
C GLU A 44 -2.33 13.52 -23.23
N MET A 45 -1.22 14.26 -23.19
CA MET A 45 -0.58 14.68 -21.94
C MET A 45 -1.47 15.61 -21.11
N ARG A 46 -2.21 16.51 -21.77
CA ARG A 46 -3.13 17.42 -21.08
C ARG A 46 -4.32 16.67 -20.46
N ASP A 47 -4.86 15.70 -21.19
CA ASP A 47 -5.93 14.85 -20.70
C ASP A 47 -5.47 14.02 -19.50
N LEU A 48 -4.27 13.43 -19.58
CA LEU A 48 -3.66 12.69 -18.48
C LEU A 48 -3.44 13.56 -17.23
N VAL A 49 -2.96 14.79 -17.40
CA VAL A 49 -2.83 15.76 -16.30
C VAL A 49 -4.19 16.08 -15.69
N GLY A 50 -5.23 16.25 -16.51
CA GLY A 50 -6.61 16.44 -16.05
C GLY A 50 -7.11 15.27 -15.20
N GLU A 51 -6.87 14.03 -15.64
CA GLU A 51 -7.23 12.84 -14.85
C GLU A 51 -6.51 12.76 -13.50
N TYR A 52 -5.22 13.10 -13.45
CA TYR A 52 -4.47 13.11 -12.20
C TYR A 52 -4.92 14.23 -11.27
N ASP A 53 -5.21 15.42 -11.81
CA ASP A 53 -5.78 16.53 -11.05
C ASP A 53 -7.15 16.18 -10.44
N ASP A 54 -8.00 15.50 -11.20
CA ASP A 54 -9.31 15.04 -10.71
C ASP A 54 -9.17 13.95 -9.62
N LYS A 55 -8.21 13.04 -9.79
CA LYS A 55 -7.85 12.05 -8.75
C LYS A 55 -7.34 12.73 -7.48
N LEU A 56 -6.48 13.74 -7.61
CA LEU A 56 -5.95 14.52 -6.48
C LEU A 56 -7.06 15.28 -5.75
N ARG A 57 -7.93 15.98 -6.48
CA ARG A 57 -9.12 16.65 -5.90
C ARG A 57 -10.04 15.67 -5.18
N ASN A 58 -10.26 14.49 -5.75
CA ASN A 58 -11.06 13.44 -5.11
C ASN A 58 -10.43 12.98 -3.78
N LEU A 59 -9.13 12.69 -3.77
CA LEU A 59 -8.41 12.32 -2.54
C LEU A 59 -8.42 13.43 -1.49
N GLU A 60 -8.22 14.68 -1.87
CA GLU A 60 -8.28 15.84 -0.98
C GLU A 60 -9.68 15.99 -0.37
N SER A 61 -10.73 15.85 -1.19
CA SER A 61 -12.12 15.89 -0.70
C SER A 61 -12.46 14.76 0.27
N LYS A 62 -11.93 13.55 0.03
CA LYS A 62 -12.06 12.43 0.95
C LYS A 62 -11.34 12.70 2.26
N MET A 63 -10.10 13.19 2.19
CA MET A 63 -9.32 13.56 3.37
C MET A 63 -10.06 14.60 4.22
N GLU A 64 -10.68 15.60 3.58
CA GLU A 64 -11.46 16.60 4.29
C GLU A 64 -12.79 16.09 4.85
N SER A 65 -13.42 15.12 4.18
CA SER A 65 -14.61 14.45 4.73
C SER A 65 -14.32 13.65 6.00
N HIS A 66 -13.07 13.20 6.22
CA HIS A 66 -12.66 12.48 7.43
C HIS A 66 -12.22 13.38 8.58
N ARG A 67 -11.94 14.67 8.32
CA ARG A 67 -11.59 15.65 9.36
C ARG A 67 -12.58 15.71 10.53
N PRO A 68 -13.92 15.75 10.34
CA PRO A 68 -14.87 15.74 11.46
C PRO A 68 -14.84 14.43 12.25
N LEU A 69 -14.69 13.28 11.58
CA LEU A 69 -14.61 11.98 12.26
C LEU A 69 -13.39 11.91 13.19
N LEU A 70 -12.23 12.40 12.73
CA LEU A 70 -11.01 12.45 13.54
C LEU A 70 -11.13 13.43 14.71
N PHE A 71 -11.84 14.55 14.51
CA PHE A 71 -12.15 15.49 15.57
C PHE A 71 -13.02 14.83 16.65
N ASP A 72 -14.05 14.08 16.25
CA ASP A 72 -14.90 13.33 17.18
C ASP A 72 -14.13 12.22 17.91
N GLN A 73 -13.25 11.50 17.21
CA GLN A 73 -12.37 10.50 17.83
C GLN A 73 -11.47 11.12 18.89
N LEU A 74 -10.81 12.24 18.57
CA LEU A 74 -9.90 12.92 19.51
C LEU A 74 -10.66 13.46 20.73
N ASN A 75 -11.89 13.96 20.54
CA ASN A 75 -12.78 14.33 21.64
C ASN A 75 -13.13 13.14 22.55
N LEU A 76 -13.40 11.98 21.98
CA LEU A 76 -13.68 10.77 22.76
C LEU A 76 -12.44 10.31 23.54
N VAL A 77 -11.27 10.35 22.90
CA VAL A 77 -9.98 10.05 23.54
C VAL A 77 -9.75 10.98 24.74
N ALA A 78 -9.94 12.29 24.59
CA ALA A 78 -9.82 13.23 25.70
C ALA A 78 -10.79 12.90 26.86
N LYS A 79 -12.08 12.62 26.55
CA LYS A 79 -13.08 12.26 27.57
C LYS A 79 -12.75 10.96 28.32
N ILE A 80 -12.29 9.93 27.61
CA ILE A 80 -11.91 8.65 28.22
C ILE A 80 -10.68 8.85 29.10
N HIS A 81 -9.71 9.63 28.63
CA HIS A 81 -8.52 9.96 29.40
C HIS A 81 -8.89 10.66 30.71
N ASP A 82 -9.75 11.67 30.67
CA ASP A 82 -10.23 12.38 31.87
C ASP A 82 -10.97 11.44 32.84
N GLN A 83 -11.86 10.57 32.33
CA GLN A 83 -12.58 9.59 33.14
C GLN A 83 -11.67 8.55 33.80
N LEU A 84 -10.65 8.08 33.09
CA LEU A 84 -9.66 7.17 33.65
C LEU A 84 -8.82 7.85 34.71
N TYR A 85 -8.48 9.12 34.51
CA TYR A 85 -7.76 9.91 35.50
C TYR A 85 -8.57 10.05 36.79
N ASP A 86 -9.86 10.40 36.69
CA ASP A 86 -10.79 10.46 37.83
C ASP A 86 -10.86 9.09 38.55
N ALA A 87 -10.92 7.98 37.79
CA ALA A 87 -10.93 6.64 38.36
C ALA A 87 -9.63 6.31 39.11
N ILE A 88 -8.47 6.74 38.60
CA ILE A 88 -7.20 6.61 39.31
C ILE A 88 -7.24 7.41 40.61
N GLU A 89 -7.75 8.65 40.59
CA GLU A 89 -7.83 9.48 41.80
C GLU A 89 -8.70 8.82 42.88
N ILE A 90 -9.83 8.21 42.51
CA ILE A 90 -10.71 7.51 43.45
C ILE A 90 -10.04 6.26 44.05
N VAL A 91 -9.33 5.47 43.24
CA VAL A 91 -8.71 4.21 43.68
C VAL A 91 -7.41 4.45 44.45
N ASN A 92 -6.70 5.55 44.17
CA ASN A 92 -5.37 5.80 44.69
C ASN A 92 -5.44 6.59 46.02
N THR A 93 -5.45 5.87 47.15
CA THR A 93 -5.48 6.46 48.50
C THR A 93 -4.18 7.18 48.90
N SER A 94 -3.08 6.91 48.21
CA SER A 94 -1.83 7.65 48.35
C SER A 94 -1.73 8.71 47.24
N HIS A 95 -1.90 9.98 47.61
CA HIS A 95 -1.58 11.13 46.74
C HIS A 95 -0.10 11.07 46.34
N LEU A 96 0.21 10.42 45.23
CA LEU A 96 1.50 10.53 44.58
C LEU A 96 1.27 10.93 43.12
N ASN A 97 1.74 12.15 42.86
CA ASN A 97 2.22 12.69 41.59
C ASN A 97 1.13 13.14 40.60
N SER A 98 0.54 14.28 40.96
CA SER A 98 -0.12 15.25 40.09
C SER A 98 0.86 15.86 39.05
N GLU A 99 1.48 15.03 38.22
CA GLU A 99 2.31 15.49 37.07
C GLU A 99 1.75 15.00 35.72
N VAL A 100 0.71 14.17 35.71
CA VAL A 100 0.14 13.61 34.46
C VAL A 100 -1.09 14.39 33.98
N SER A 101 -1.55 15.39 34.75
CA SER A 101 -2.81 16.10 34.49
C SER A 101 -2.60 17.39 33.71
N GLU A 102 -2.29 17.26 32.42
CA GLU A 102 -2.69 18.26 31.44
C GLU A 102 -3.09 17.50 30.18
N SER A 103 -4.36 17.55 29.79
CA SER A 103 -4.86 16.83 28.62
C SER A 103 -4.20 17.40 27.35
N LEU A 104 -3.05 16.80 27.00
CA LEU A 104 -2.21 17.18 25.86
C LEU A 104 -2.92 16.98 24.51
N PHE A 105 -4.05 16.29 24.50
CA PHE A 105 -4.77 15.83 23.32
C PHE A 105 -6.03 16.66 23.07
N LEU A 106 -5.86 17.99 22.96
CA LEU A 106 -6.97 18.86 22.58
C LEU A 106 -7.27 18.74 21.09
N PRO A 107 -8.56 18.76 20.69
CA PRO A 107 -8.95 18.92 19.30
C PRO A 107 -8.50 20.29 18.78
N GLN A 108 -7.29 20.34 18.24
CA GLN A 108 -6.81 21.52 17.55
C GLN A 108 -7.35 21.50 16.12
N GLN A 109 -7.60 22.69 15.58
CA GLN A 109 -8.01 22.89 14.18
C GLN A 109 -6.79 22.69 13.24
N THR A 110 -6.01 21.67 13.52
CA THR A 110 -4.73 21.29 12.92
C THR A 110 -4.93 20.34 11.75
N GLY A 111 -3.85 20.04 11.03
CA GLY A 111 -3.89 19.14 9.88
C GLY A 111 -4.43 17.75 10.25
N VAL A 112 -5.07 17.06 9.29
CA VAL A 112 -5.61 15.70 9.48
C VAL A 112 -4.55 14.75 10.04
N GLU A 113 -3.31 14.88 9.58
CA GLU A 113 -2.16 14.09 10.03
C GLU A 113 -1.77 14.37 11.50
N GLU A 114 -1.84 15.62 11.94
CA GLU A 114 -1.56 16.00 13.33
C GLU A 114 -2.64 15.45 14.27
N ASN A 115 -3.90 15.48 13.84
CA ASN A 115 -5.01 14.91 14.61
C ASN A 115 -4.90 13.38 14.72
N ILE A 116 -4.43 12.70 13.67
CA ILE A 116 -4.14 11.25 13.72
C ILE A 116 -3.03 10.96 14.74
N ARG A 117 -1.92 11.72 14.69
CA ARG A 117 -0.82 11.57 15.66
C ARG A 117 -1.27 11.84 17.10
N ALA A 118 -2.03 12.91 17.32
CA ALA A 118 -2.56 13.26 18.65
C ALA A 118 -3.53 12.19 19.17
N SER A 119 -4.39 11.65 18.30
CA SER A 119 -5.30 10.55 18.65
C SER A 119 -4.53 9.28 19.04
N LEU A 120 -3.49 8.92 18.29
CA LEU A 120 -2.67 7.75 18.59
C LEU A 120 -1.98 7.88 19.96
N ALA A 121 -1.31 9.00 20.21
CA ALA A 121 -0.66 9.26 21.48
C ALA A 121 -1.66 9.29 22.66
N GLY A 122 -2.86 9.83 22.43
CA GLY A 122 -3.93 9.80 23.43
C GLY A 122 -4.45 8.39 23.71
N MET A 123 -4.57 7.54 22.69
CA MET A 123 -4.93 6.13 22.85
C MET A 123 -3.85 5.34 23.61
N GLU A 124 -2.56 5.59 23.35
CA GLU A 124 -1.45 5.02 24.12
C GLU A 124 -1.53 5.43 25.60
N SER A 125 -1.79 6.71 25.88
CA SER A 125 -2.00 7.20 27.25
C SER A 125 -3.19 6.52 27.94
N ILE A 126 -4.32 6.39 27.25
CA ILE A 126 -5.52 5.69 27.75
C ILE A 126 -5.19 4.24 28.12
N TYR A 127 -4.42 3.53 27.27
CA TYR A 127 -4.03 2.16 27.53
C TYR A 127 -3.19 2.06 28.82
N GLU A 128 -2.22 2.95 28.98
CA GLU A 128 -1.38 2.99 30.18
C GLU A 128 -2.15 3.35 31.44
N LEU A 129 -3.03 4.36 31.39
CA LEU A 129 -3.91 4.71 32.51
C LEU A 129 -4.84 3.55 32.86
N SER A 130 -5.44 2.89 31.87
CA SER A 130 -6.32 1.73 32.08
C SER A 130 -5.59 0.59 32.78
N ARG A 131 -4.33 0.33 32.38
CA ARG A 131 -3.47 -0.67 33.04
C ARG A 131 -3.24 -0.32 34.51
N ILE A 132 -2.89 0.94 34.80
CA ILE A 132 -2.67 1.43 36.16
C ILE A 132 -3.94 1.30 37.00
N VAL A 133 -5.11 1.71 36.47
CA VAL A 133 -6.41 1.56 37.16
C VAL A 133 -6.67 0.09 37.48
N ALA A 134 -6.47 -0.81 36.53
CA ALA A 134 -6.73 -2.23 36.71
C ALA A 134 -5.82 -2.86 37.77
N GLU A 135 -4.54 -2.52 37.78
CA GLU A 135 -3.57 -2.97 38.78
C GLU A 135 -3.95 -2.44 40.17
N LYS A 136 -4.14 -1.13 40.33
CA LYS A 136 -4.51 -0.53 41.63
C LYS A 136 -5.84 -1.04 42.17
N THR A 137 -6.83 -1.25 41.29
CA THR A 137 -8.13 -1.79 41.69
C THR A 137 -7.99 -3.23 42.19
N ARG A 138 -7.15 -4.04 41.53
CA ARG A 138 -6.86 -5.41 41.98
C ARG A 138 -6.21 -5.39 43.36
N ASP A 139 -5.19 -4.57 43.56
CA ASP A 139 -4.49 -4.44 44.84
C ASP A 139 -5.45 -4.03 45.97
N LEU A 140 -6.32 -3.04 45.72
CA LEU A 140 -7.33 -2.58 46.68
C LEU A 140 -8.35 -3.69 47.01
N VAL A 141 -8.81 -4.44 46.00
CA VAL A 141 -9.74 -5.56 46.21
C VAL A 141 -9.07 -6.68 47.00
N GLU A 142 -7.81 -6.99 46.73
CA GLU A 142 -7.04 -7.96 47.50
C GLU A 142 -6.90 -7.50 48.96
N GLU A 143 -6.52 -6.25 49.21
CA GLU A 143 -6.45 -5.70 50.57
C GLU A 143 -7.79 -5.83 51.31
N LYS A 144 -8.90 -5.43 50.68
CA LYS A 144 -10.24 -5.54 51.27
C LYS A 144 -10.66 -6.98 51.51
N ASN A 145 -10.29 -7.92 50.64
CA ASN A 145 -10.56 -9.34 50.86
C ASN A 145 -9.80 -9.90 52.07
N HIS A 146 -8.54 -9.48 52.28
CA HIS A 146 -7.79 -9.85 53.47
C HIS A 146 -8.42 -9.26 54.74
N GLU A 147 -8.86 -7.99 54.70
CA GLU A 147 -9.56 -7.34 55.80
C GLU A 147 -10.88 -8.06 56.14
N VAL A 148 -11.69 -8.39 55.14
CA VAL A 148 -12.95 -9.14 55.30
C VAL A 148 -12.68 -10.53 55.88
N LYS A 149 -11.64 -11.24 55.42
CA LYS A 149 -11.26 -12.55 55.96
C LYS A 149 -10.88 -12.45 57.43
N ASN A 150 -10.04 -11.48 57.80
CA ASN A 150 -9.67 -11.22 59.19
C ASN A 150 -10.90 -10.92 60.05
N MET A 151 -11.81 -10.08 59.53
CA MET A 151 -13.07 -9.79 60.22
C MET A 151 -13.94 -11.03 60.38
N ASN A 152 -14.07 -11.86 59.35
CA ASN A 152 -14.84 -13.10 59.43
C ASN A 152 -14.25 -14.08 60.46
N GLU A 153 -12.93 -14.18 60.55
CA GLU A 153 -12.26 -14.97 61.59
C GLU A 153 -12.55 -14.43 63.01
N THR A 154 -12.57 -13.10 63.19
CA THR A 154 -12.96 -12.50 64.49
C THR A 154 -14.42 -12.80 64.84
N VAL A 155 -15.34 -12.67 63.87
CA VAL A 155 -16.76 -13.00 64.06
C VAL A 155 -16.92 -14.49 64.39
N GLY A 156 -16.21 -15.37 63.69
CA GLY A 156 -16.20 -16.80 63.98
C GLY A 156 -15.71 -17.14 65.39
N ARG A 157 -14.68 -16.44 65.90
CA ARG A 157 -14.25 -16.57 67.30
C ARG A 157 -15.33 -16.14 68.27
N LEU A 158 -15.96 -14.97 68.05
CA LEU A 158 -17.03 -14.45 68.90
C LEU A 158 -18.26 -15.37 68.93
N ILE A 159 -18.63 -15.98 67.79
CA ILE A 159 -19.73 -16.96 67.72
C ILE A 159 -19.41 -18.19 68.59
N LYS A 160 -18.20 -18.73 68.50
CA LYS A 160 -17.77 -19.88 69.33
C LYS A 160 -17.76 -19.53 70.82
N GLU A 161 -17.29 -18.35 71.19
CA GLU A 161 -17.33 -17.86 72.57
C GLU A 161 -18.78 -17.73 73.07
N LYS A 162 -19.68 -17.15 72.25
CA LYS A 162 -21.11 -17.06 72.55
C LYS A 162 -21.72 -18.45 72.77
N GLU A 163 -21.44 -19.41 71.90
CA GLU A 163 -21.92 -20.79 72.03
C GLU A 163 -21.39 -21.46 73.30
N HIS A 164 -20.10 -21.29 73.59
CA HIS A 164 -19.48 -21.80 74.81
C HIS A 164 -20.12 -21.21 76.07
N ILE A 165 -20.27 -19.89 76.14
CA ILE A 165 -20.98 -19.20 77.24
C ILE A 165 -22.42 -19.72 77.33
N GLY A 166 -23.11 -19.90 76.20
CA GLY A 166 -24.46 -20.47 76.16
C GLY A 166 -24.55 -21.89 76.73
N THR A 167 -23.56 -22.75 76.43
CA THR A 167 -23.48 -24.10 77.03
C THR A 167 -23.17 -24.06 78.52
N LEU A 168 -22.28 -23.18 78.97
CA LEU A 168 -21.96 -22.99 80.38
C LEU A 168 -23.19 -22.49 81.15
N LEU A 169 -23.92 -21.51 80.62
CA LEU A 169 -25.15 -21.00 81.22
C LEU A 169 -26.23 -22.08 81.30
N ARG A 170 -26.46 -22.85 80.23
CA ARG A 170 -27.40 -23.98 80.26
C ARG A 170 -26.99 -25.05 81.27
N SER A 171 -25.69 -25.37 81.36
CA SER A 171 -25.17 -26.32 82.34
C SER A 171 -25.32 -25.81 83.77
N ALA A 172 -24.98 -24.54 84.03
CA ALA A 172 -25.14 -23.90 85.33
C ALA A 172 -26.62 -23.84 85.75
N LEU A 173 -27.52 -23.47 84.84
CA LEU A 173 -28.96 -23.48 85.09
C LEU A 173 -29.48 -24.91 85.35
N SER A 174 -29.04 -25.90 84.55
CA SER A 174 -29.45 -27.30 84.74
C SER A 174 -28.95 -27.88 86.08
N GLN A 175 -27.71 -27.58 86.47
CA GLN A 175 -27.15 -28.00 87.75
C GLN A 175 -27.82 -27.30 88.94
N ARG A 176 -28.19 -26.02 88.78
CA ARG A 176 -28.95 -25.26 89.78
C ARG A 176 -30.39 -25.73 89.92
N MET A 177 -31.00 -26.25 88.85
CA MET A 177 -32.35 -26.83 88.86
C MET A 177 -32.39 -28.26 89.43
N LYS A 178 -31.27 -28.99 89.41
CA LYS A 178 -31.12 -30.32 90.05
C LYS A 178 -30.87 -30.25 91.56
N LEU A 179 -30.46 -29.08 92.08
CA LEU A 179 -30.28 -28.81 93.50
C LEU A 179 -31.53 -28.12 94.06
N ASP A 180 -32.57 -28.92 94.30
CA ASP A 180 -33.77 -28.63 95.10
C ASP A 180 -34.74 -27.53 94.58
N PRO A 181 -35.92 -27.89 94.03
CA PRO A 181 -36.88 -26.91 93.52
C PRO A 181 -37.71 -26.21 94.60
N SER A 182 -37.66 -26.62 95.88
CA SER A 182 -38.69 -26.23 96.85
C SER A 182 -38.26 -25.32 98.01
N SER A 183 -37.04 -24.77 98.06
CA SER A 183 -36.66 -23.83 99.14
C SER A 183 -35.74 -22.66 98.77
N LYS A 184 -35.43 -22.43 97.49
CA LYS A 184 -34.41 -21.43 97.06
C LYS A 184 -34.84 -20.41 96.00
N THR A 185 -36.14 -20.27 95.75
CA THR A 185 -36.65 -19.22 94.83
C THR A 185 -36.37 -17.81 95.35
N ASN A 186 -36.37 -17.59 96.67
CA ASN A 186 -36.14 -16.27 97.28
C ASN A 186 -34.69 -15.77 97.14
N GLU A 187 -33.70 -16.67 97.21
CA GLU A 187 -32.28 -16.33 96.96
C GLU A 187 -32.02 -16.02 95.47
N LEU A 188 -32.77 -16.65 94.57
CA LEU A 188 -32.64 -16.44 93.12
C LEU A 188 -33.12 -15.04 92.71
N PHE A 189 -34.21 -14.57 93.32
CA PHE A 189 -34.67 -13.19 93.17
C PHE A 189 -33.66 -12.21 93.78
N GLN A 190 -33.11 -12.45 94.97
CA GLN A 190 -32.09 -11.55 95.55
C GLN A 190 -30.82 -11.41 94.70
N VAL A 191 -30.33 -12.51 94.12
CA VAL A 191 -29.13 -12.45 93.25
C VAL A 191 -29.45 -11.74 91.93
N ALA A 192 -30.65 -11.92 91.38
CA ALA A 192 -31.10 -11.19 90.19
C ALA A 192 -31.29 -9.69 90.48
N GLU A 193 -31.87 -9.31 91.62
CA GLU A 193 -31.99 -7.90 92.07
C GLU A 193 -30.62 -7.25 92.24
N ASN A 194 -29.66 -7.96 92.82
CA ASN A 194 -28.31 -7.46 93.01
C ASN A 194 -27.58 -7.26 91.68
N GLY A 195 -27.74 -8.17 90.71
CA GLY A 195 -27.17 -8.03 89.37
C GLY A 195 -27.82 -6.93 88.52
N LEU A 196 -29.14 -6.75 88.62
CA LEU A 196 -29.86 -5.63 88.01
C LEU A 196 -29.41 -4.29 88.60
N ARG A 197 -29.21 -4.22 89.92
CA ARG A 197 -28.70 -3.03 90.61
C ARG A 197 -27.27 -2.68 90.19
N GLU A 198 -26.42 -3.67 89.94
CA GLU A 198 -25.05 -3.47 89.43
C GLU A 198 -25.04 -2.97 87.97
N ALA A 199 -26.08 -3.28 87.20
CA ALA A 199 -26.35 -2.72 85.88
C ALA A 199 -27.16 -1.39 85.90
N GLY A 200 -27.45 -0.83 87.08
CA GLY A 200 -28.12 0.47 87.26
C GLY A 200 -29.66 0.44 87.28
N ILE A 201 -30.29 -0.74 87.38
CA ILE A 201 -31.75 -0.93 87.37
C ILE A 201 -32.21 -1.38 88.78
N ASP A 202 -32.95 -0.54 89.50
CA ASP A 202 -33.38 -0.82 90.88
C ASP A 202 -34.80 -1.43 90.90
N PHE A 203 -34.89 -2.76 90.88
CA PHE A 203 -36.14 -3.52 90.87
C PHE A 203 -36.17 -4.53 92.03
N ARG A 204 -37.29 -4.64 92.77
CA ARG A 204 -37.49 -5.56 93.91
C ARG A 204 -38.70 -6.48 93.71
N PHE A 205 -38.48 -7.80 93.66
CA PHE A 205 -39.47 -8.86 93.50
C PHE A 205 -40.31 -9.12 94.77
N SER A 206 -39.85 -8.70 95.95
CA SER A 206 -40.58 -8.87 97.22
C SER A 206 -41.89 -8.05 97.34
N LYS A 207 -42.20 -7.20 96.35
CA LYS A 207 -43.42 -6.37 96.33
C LYS A 207 -44.57 -6.99 95.52
N VAL A 208 -44.31 -8.09 94.79
CA VAL A 208 -45.27 -8.73 93.87
C VAL A 208 -45.73 -10.11 94.39
N LEU A 209 -44.94 -10.78 95.23
CA LEU A 209 -45.30 -12.05 95.88
C LEU A 209 -45.67 -11.78 97.34
N GLY A 210 -46.97 -11.66 97.60
CA GLY A 210 -47.55 -11.29 98.90
C GLY A 210 -47.24 -12.29 100.02
N ASP A 211 -46.96 -11.72 101.19
CA ASP A 211 -47.02 -12.38 102.49
C ASP A 211 -48.38 -12.03 103.08
N ASP A 212 -49.32 -12.98 103.13
CA ASP A 212 -50.39 -12.93 104.12
C ASP A 212 -50.75 -14.35 104.57
N LYS A 213 -50.31 -14.66 105.79
CA LYS A 213 -50.56 -15.92 106.49
C LYS A 213 -51.83 -15.81 107.33
N VAL A 214 -52.80 -16.63 106.96
CA VAL A 214 -53.75 -17.39 107.80
C VAL A 214 -53.89 -16.97 109.28
N SER A 215 -55.09 -16.49 109.64
CA SER A 215 -55.80 -16.86 110.87
C SER A 215 -57.23 -17.21 110.45
N GLY A 216 -57.72 -18.43 110.62
CA GLY A 216 -58.05 -19.00 111.92
C GLY A 216 -59.54 -18.86 112.17
N ASP A 217 -60.26 -19.98 111.98
CA ASP A 217 -61.45 -20.43 112.71
C ASP A 217 -62.66 -20.81 111.85
N LYS A 218 -63.34 -21.82 112.39
CA LYS A 218 -64.37 -22.71 111.86
C LYS A 218 -65.60 -22.01 111.29
N GLY A 219 -66.08 -22.60 110.19
CA GLY A 219 -67.44 -23.13 110.11
C GLY A 219 -68.47 -22.28 109.38
N SER A 220 -68.79 -22.69 108.15
CA SER A 220 -70.15 -22.70 107.53
C SER A 220 -69.96 -22.87 106.00
N SER A 221 -69.94 -24.10 105.49
CA SER A 221 -71.11 -24.74 104.86
C SER A 221 -71.77 -23.90 103.75
N LEU A 222 -71.28 -24.12 102.52
CA LEU A 222 -72.04 -24.18 101.26
C LEU A 222 -72.35 -22.90 100.44
N GLU A 223 -71.79 -21.72 100.75
CA GLU A 223 -71.93 -20.52 99.89
C GLU A 223 -70.61 -20.03 99.23
N THR A 224 -69.44 -20.56 99.63
CA THR A 224 -68.12 -20.12 99.12
C THR A 224 -67.63 -20.89 97.89
N GLU A 225 -68.07 -22.14 97.70
CA GLU A 225 -67.70 -22.95 96.53
C GLU A 225 -68.28 -22.39 95.22
N SER A 226 -69.44 -21.71 95.26
CA SER A 226 -70.02 -21.10 94.05
C SER A 226 -69.22 -19.91 93.54
N ASP A 227 -68.68 -19.06 94.43
CA ASP A 227 -67.85 -17.92 94.04
C ASP A 227 -66.48 -18.36 93.49
N GLU A 228 -65.91 -19.45 94.01
CA GLU A 228 -64.69 -20.06 93.48
C GLU A 228 -64.91 -20.68 92.09
N ILE A 229 -66.07 -21.32 91.85
CA ILE A 229 -66.43 -21.86 90.52
C ILE A 229 -66.64 -20.72 89.51
N TYR A 230 -67.28 -19.61 89.92
CA TYR A 230 -67.48 -18.44 89.05
C TYR A 230 -66.17 -17.72 88.71
N THR A 231 -65.24 -17.60 89.66
CA THR A 231 -63.91 -17.01 89.40
C THR A 231 -63.05 -17.91 88.51
N LEU A 232 -63.08 -19.23 88.71
CA LEU A 232 -62.40 -20.18 87.83
C LEU A 232 -63.00 -20.18 86.41
N ALA A 233 -64.32 -20.11 86.29
CA ALA A 233 -65.00 -20.00 84.99
C ALA A 233 -64.63 -18.69 84.27
N GLY A 234 -64.52 -17.57 84.99
CA GLY A 234 -64.06 -16.29 84.44
C GLY A 234 -62.59 -16.32 84.00
N ALA A 235 -61.72 -17.00 84.75
CA ALA A 235 -60.32 -17.21 84.35
C ALA A 235 -60.22 -18.08 83.09
N LEU A 236 -61.01 -19.15 83.01
CA LEU A 236 -61.08 -20.01 81.82
C LEU A 236 -61.62 -19.25 80.61
N GLU A 237 -62.66 -18.44 80.78
CA GLU A 237 -63.21 -17.59 79.71
C GLU A 237 -62.16 -16.59 79.19
N ASN A 238 -61.38 -15.97 80.09
CA ASN A 238 -60.30 -15.07 79.70
C ASN A 238 -59.17 -15.79 78.96
N ILE A 239 -58.80 -17.00 79.38
CA ILE A 239 -57.81 -17.84 78.67
C ILE A 239 -58.34 -18.23 77.29
N VAL A 240 -59.60 -18.63 77.19
CA VAL A 240 -60.23 -18.97 75.90
C VAL A 240 -60.25 -17.76 74.98
N LYS A 241 -60.65 -16.57 75.46
CA LYS A 241 -60.61 -15.32 74.67
C LYS A 241 -59.19 -14.97 74.22
N ALA A 242 -58.20 -15.08 75.11
CA ALA A 242 -56.79 -14.87 74.75
C ALA A 242 -56.32 -15.84 73.67
N SER A 243 -56.64 -17.13 73.80
CA SER A 243 -56.32 -18.15 72.79
C SER A 243 -57.05 -17.91 71.46
N GLN A 244 -58.29 -17.41 71.49
CA GLN A 244 -59.04 -17.08 70.27
C GLN A 244 -58.41 -15.89 69.53
N LEU A 245 -57.94 -14.87 70.25
CA LEU A 245 -57.20 -13.76 69.65
C LEU A 245 -55.87 -14.23 69.04
N GLU A 246 -55.13 -15.08 69.76
CA GLU A 246 -53.87 -15.67 69.25
C GLU A 246 -54.11 -16.52 67.98
N ILE A 247 -55.19 -17.31 67.95
CA ILE A 247 -55.59 -18.07 66.75
C ILE A 247 -55.86 -17.14 65.57
N ILE A 248 -56.55 -16.01 65.79
CA ILE A 248 -56.85 -15.03 64.74
C ILE A 248 -55.56 -14.35 64.26
N GLU A 249 -54.66 -13.96 65.16
CA GLU A 249 -53.37 -13.35 64.81
C GLU A 249 -52.50 -14.31 63.99
N LEU A 250 -52.42 -15.58 64.41
CA LEU A 250 -51.70 -16.62 63.66
C LEU A 250 -52.34 -16.89 62.30
N GLN A 251 -53.67 -16.85 62.19
CA GLN A 251 -54.36 -16.98 60.90
C GLN A 251 -53.98 -15.85 59.94
N HIS A 252 -54.02 -14.59 60.40
CA HIS A 252 -53.58 -13.45 59.59
C HIS A 252 -52.12 -13.56 59.17
N SER A 253 -51.23 -13.96 60.09
CA SER A 253 -49.81 -14.17 59.76
C SER A 253 -49.60 -15.25 58.71
N VAL A 254 -50.34 -16.36 58.78
CA VAL A 254 -50.27 -17.42 57.77
C VAL A 254 -50.82 -16.94 56.42
N GLU A 255 -51.88 -16.13 56.40
CA GLU A 255 -52.42 -15.54 55.18
C GLU A 255 -51.43 -14.55 54.53
N GLU A 256 -50.77 -13.72 55.34
CA GLU A 256 -49.71 -12.81 54.88
C GLU A 256 -48.54 -13.57 54.27
N LEU A 257 -48.03 -14.61 54.95
CA LEU A 257 -46.96 -15.46 54.42
C LEU A 257 -47.36 -16.20 53.14
N ARG A 258 -48.64 -16.60 53.00
CA ARG A 258 -49.15 -17.19 51.75
C ARG A 258 -49.17 -16.16 50.62
N ALA A 259 -49.57 -14.92 50.91
CA ALA A 259 -49.57 -13.83 49.93
C ALA A 259 -48.12 -13.52 49.47
N GLU A 260 -47.19 -13.35 50.41
CA GLU A 260 -45.76 -13.15 50.11
C GLU A 260 -45.18 -14.31 49.29
N SER A 261 -45.47 -15.56 49.68
CA SER A 261 -45.02 -16.73 48.92
C SER A 261 -45.60 -16.75 47.50
N SER A 262 -46.84 -16.31 47.31
CA SER A 262 -47.45 -16.24 45.98
C SER A 262 -46.79 -15.18 45.08
N LEU A 263 -46.44 -14.01 45.65
CA LEU A 263 -45.71 -12.95 44.94
C LEU A 263 -44.29 -13.36 44.58
N LEU A 264 -43.57 -14.01 45.50
CA LEU A 264 -42.24 -14.56 45.23
C LEU A 264 -42.29 -15.60 44.11
N LYS A 265 -43.31 -16.47 44.11
CA LYS A 265 -43.51 -17.45 43.06
C LYS A 265 -43.73 -16.77 41.70
N GLU A 266 -44.59 -15.76 41.61
CA GLU A 266 -44.80 -14.99 40.38
C GLU A 266 -43.50 -14.35 39.89
N HIS A 267 -42.72 -13.72 40.77
CA HIS A 267 -41.43 -13.14 40.41
C HIS A 267 -40.46 -14.20 39.87
N THR A 268 -40.39 -15.37 40.51
CA THR A 268 -39.54 -16.48 40.02
C THR A 268 -39.98 -17.01 38.65
N GLU A 269 -41.29 -17.06 38.39
CA GLU A 269 -41.83 -17.47 37.08
C GLU A 269 -41.52 -16.44 35.99
N ILE A 270 -41.59 -15.14 36.30
CA ILE A 270 -41.19 -14.06 35.38
C ILE A 270 -39.70 -14.15 35.07
N GLN A 271 -38.85 -14.31 36.10
CA GLN A 271 -37.42 -14.47 35.92
C GLN A 271 -37.08 -15.72 35.09
N ALA A 272 -37.75 -16.84 35.32
CA ALA A 272 -37.55 -18.07 34.55
C ALA A 272 -37.91 -17.88 33.06
N LYS A 273 -38.99 -17.16 32.76
CA LYS A 273 -39.36 -16.81 31.37
C LYS A 273 -38.32 -15.91 30.73
N GLU A 274 -37.84 -14.89 31.43
CA GLU A 274 -36.80 -13.99 30.93
C GLU A 274 -35.50 -14.74 30.65
N LEU A 275 -35.06 -15.61 31.56
CA LEU A 275 -33.89 -16.46 31.35
C LEU A 275 -34.06 -17.37 30.13
N SER A 276 -35.24 -17.97 29.96
CA SER A 276 -35.52 -18.82 28.78
C SER A 276 -35.48 -18.04 27.46
N HIS A 277 -35.91 -16.77 27.48
CA HIS A 277 -35.83 -15.89 26.31
C HIS A 277 -34.38 -15.52 25.98
N ARG A 278 -33.59 -15.14 27.00
CA ARG A 278 -32.16 -14.83 26.83
C ARG A 278 -31.38 -16.04 26.33
N LEU A 279 -31.65 -17.24 26.84
CA LEU A 279 -31.00 -18.46 26.38
C LEU A 279 -31.23 -18.69 24.88
N ARG A 280 -32.49 -18.60 24.42
CA ARG A 280 -32.80 -18.72 22.98
C ARG A 280 -32.10 -17.65 22.15
N ARG A 281 -32.00 -16.42 22.67
CA ARG A 281 -31.30 -15.34 21.96
C ARG A 281 -29.80 -15.62 21.84
N ILE A 282 -29.19 -16.21 22.86
CA ILE A 282 -27.78 -16.62 22.81
C ILE A 282 -27.60 -17.72 21.76
N GLU A 283 -28.44 -18.76 21.76
CA GLU A 283 -28.40 -19.83 20.75
C GLU A 283 -28.55 -19.28 19.31
N GLU A 284 -29.45 -18.32 19.07
CA GLU A 284 -29.59 -17.65 17.77
C GLU A 284 -28.33 -16.87 17.36
N LEU A 285 -27.61 -16.29 18.31
CA LEU A 285 -26.39 -15.53 18.05
C LEU A 285 -25.21 -16.47 17.78
N GLU A 286 -25.08 -17.56 18.54
CA GLU A 286 -24.08 -18.59 18.31
C GLU A 286 -24.21 -19.22 16.92
N GLU A 287 -25.43 -19.51 16.47
CA GLU A 287 -25.67 -20.04 15.13
C GLU A 287 -25.33 -19.02 14.03
N LYS A 288 -25.65 -17.74 14.25
CA LYS A 288 -25.26 -16.67 13.31
C LYS A 288 -23.74 -16.49 13.24
N GLU A 289 -23.06 -16.58 14.38
CA GLU A 289 -21.60 -16.56 14.44
C GLU A 289 -21.01 -17.75 13.69
N ARG A 290 -21.54 -18.97 13.89
CA ARG A 290 -21.12 -20.17 13.17
C ARG A 290 -21.24 -19.99 11.66
N VAL A 291 -22.39 -19.54 11.17
CA VAL A 291 -22.64 -19.31 9.73
C VAL A 291 -21.75 -18.19 9.18
N ALA A 292 -21.54 -17.12 9.95
CA ALA A 292 -20.64 -16.04 9.56
C ALA A 292 -19.18 -16.52 9.46
N ASN A 293 -18.72 -17.35 10.40
CA ASN A 293 -17.38 -17.93 10.37
C ASN A 293 -17.20 -18.85 9.14
N GLU A 294 -18.16 -19.72 8.84
CA GLU A 294 -18.13 -20.56 7.62
C GLU A 294 -18.10 -19.70 6.34
N SER A 295 -18.86 -18.60 6.32
CA SER A 295 -18.84 -17.65 5.21
C SER A 295 -17.48 -16.95 5.06
N VAL A 296 -16.84 -16.55 6.16
CA VAL A 296 -15.50 -15.93 6.14
C VAL A 296 -14.45 -16.94 5.68
N GLU A 297 -14.51 -18.18 6.15
CA GLU A 297 -13.61 -19.25 5.71
C GLU A 297 -13.73 -19.50 4.20
N GLY A 298 -14.96 -19.54 3.66
CA GLY A 298 -15.19 -19.64 2.22
C GLY A 298 -14.56 -18.48 1.44
N LEU A 299 -14.79 -17.24 1.88
CA LEU A 299 -14.18 -16.06 1.25
C LEU A 299 -12.65 -16.07 1.35
N MET A 300 -12.06 -16.55 2.46
CA MET A 300 -10.61 -16.70 2.58
C MET A 300 -10.07 -17.70 1.57
N THR A 301 -10.77 -18.82 1.31
CA THR A 301 -10.34 -19.78 0.29
C THR A 301 -10.43 -19.21 -1.13
N ASP A 302 -11.47 -18.44 -1.43
CA ASP A 302 -11.64 -17.79 -2.73
C ASP A 302 -10.58 -16.69 -2.96
N ILE A 303 -10.27 -15.90 -1.92
CA ILE A 303 -9.19 -14.90 -1.97
C ILE A 303 -7.85 -15.57 -2.25
N ALA A 304 -7.52 -16.65 -1.55
CA ALA A 304 -6.27 -17.38 -1.78
C ALA A 304 -6.18 -17.92 -3.21
N ALA A 305 -7.27 -18.48 -3.74
CA ALA A 305 -7.32 -18.95 -5.13
C ALA A 305 -7.14 -17.81 -6.14
N ALA A 306 -7.78 -16.66 -5.92
CA ALA A 306 -7.64 -15.48 -6.77
C ALA A 306 -6.22 -14.90 -6.71
N GLU A 307 -5.60 -14.85 -5.54
CA GLU A 307 -4.20 -14.42 -5.37
C GLU A 307 -3.25 -15.33 -6.15
N GLU A 308 -3.43 -16.65 -6.08
CA GLU A 308 -2.65 -17.59 -6.89
C GLU A 308 -2.83 -17.33 -8.38
N GLU A 309 -4.05 -17.12 -8.87
CA GLU A 309 -4.28 -16.80 -10.28
C GLU A 309 -3.60 -15.50 -10.68
N ILE A 310 -3.71 -14.44 -9.87
CA ILE A 310 -3.01 -13.16 -10.11
C ILE A 310 -1.50 -13.39 -10.25
N THR A 311 -0.89 -14.22 -9.38
CA THR A 311 0.54 -14.51 -9.51
C THR A 311 0.87 -15.26 -10.80
N ARG A 312 0.03 -16.21 -11.24
CA ARG A 312 0.22 -16.93 -12.51
C ARG A 312 0.14 -15.98 -13.70
N TRP A 313 -0.87 -15.12 -13.75
CA TRP A 313 -1.04 -14.12 -14.80
C TRP A 313 0.10 -13.11 -14.82
N LYS A 314 0.57 -12.66 -13.65
CA LYS A 314 1.71 -11.75 -13.53
C LYS A 314 2.98 -12.38 -14.11
N VAL A 315 3.29 -13.62 -13.75
CA VAL A 315 4.46 -14.33 -14.28
C VAL A 315 4.37 -14.52 -15.79
N ALA A 316 3.18 -14.89 -16.31
CA ALA A 316 2.97 -15.03 -17.75
C ALA A 316 3.19 -13.70 -18.50
N ALA A 317 2.66 -12.59 -17.98
CA ALA A 317 2.84 -11.26 -18.56
C ALA A 317 4.31 -10.80 -18.52
N GLU A 318 5.03 -11.06 -17.42
CA GLU A 318 6.47 -10.76 -17.32
C GLU A 318 7.30 -11.55 -18.34
N GLN A 319 6.96 -12.83 -18.55
CA GLN A 319 7.62 -13.68 -19.56
C GLN A 319 7.33 -13.20 -20.98
N GLU A 320 6.09 -12.82 -21.29
CA GLU A 320 5.72 -12.26 -22.59
C GLU A 320 6.43 -10.93 -22.85
N ALA A 321 6.48 -10.04 -21.85
CA ALA A 321 7.23 -8.79 -21.96
C ALA A 321 8.74 -9.03 -22.13
N ALA A 322 9.32 -10.04 -21.48
CA ALA A 322 10.72 -10.42 -21.67
C ALA A 322 10.97 -10.98 -23.07
N ALA A 323 10.08 -11.82 -23.60
CA ALA A 323 10.16 -12.33 -24.96
C ALA A 323 10.04 -11.19 -26.00
N GLY A 324 9.10 -10.26 -25.79
CA GLY A 324 8.96 -9.05 -26.62
C GLY A 324 10.23 -8.21 -26.66
N ARG A 325 10.85 -7.93 -25.50
CA ARG A 325 12.12 -7.20 -25.43
C ARG A 325 13.27 -7.92 -26.15
N ALA A 326 13.35 -9.25 -26.07
CA ALA A 326 14.38 -10.01 -26.78
C ALA A 326 14.23 -9.85 -28.30
N ILE A 327 13.00 -9.94 -28.81
CA ILE A 327 12.71 -9.74 -30.23
C ILE A 327 13.04 -8.30 -30.67
N GLU A 328 12.70 -7.29 -29.85
CA GLU A 328 13.06 -5.90 -30.13
C GLU A 328 14.58 -5.71 -30.22
N GLN A 329 15.35 -6.35 -29.33
CA GLN A 329 16.81 -6.31 -29.38
C GLN A 329 17.35 -6.95 -30.66
N ASP A 330 16.79 -8.08 -31.09
CA ASP A 330 17.16 -8.73 -32.36
C ASP A 330 16.86 -7.82 -33.56
N PHE A 331 15.71 -7.13 -33.58
CA PHE A 331 15.38 -6.19 -34.65
C PHE A 331 16.29 -4.96 -34.64
N VAL A 332 16.65 -4.43 -33.48
CA VAL A 332 17.61 -3.33 -33.36
C VAL A 332 18.98 -3.76 -33.89
N ALA A 333 19.44 -4.97 -33.56
CA ALA A 333 20.69 -5.53 -34.09
C ALA A 333 20.64 -5.66 -35.62
N GLN A 334 19.57 -6.23 -36.18
CA GLN A 334 19.38 -6.34 -37.63
C GLN A 334 19.36 -4.97 -38.31
N LEU A 335 18.62 -3.99 -37.76
CA LEU A 335 18.59 -2.63 -38.31
C LEU A 335 19.97 -1.97 -38.29
N SER A 336 20.77 -2.20 -37.25
CA SER A 336 22.13 -1.68 -37.18
C SER A 336 23.04 -2.30 -38.25
N ALA A 337 22.92 -3.62 -38.49
CA ALA A 337 23.66 -4.32 -39.53
C ALA A 337 23.27 -3.81 -40.92
N VAL A 338 21.98 -3.70 -41.22
CA VAL A 338 21.50 -3.18 -42.52
C VAL A 338 21.93 -1.72 -42.73
N LYS A 339 21.91 -0.88 -41.69
CA LYS A 339 22.43 0.49 -41.78
C LYS A 339 23.92 0.51 -42.12
N GLN A 340 24.70 -0.37 -41.51
CA GLN A 340 26.13 -0.48 -41.81
C GLN A 340 26.35 -0.93 -43.27
N GLU A 341 25.66 -1.98 -43.72
CA GLU A 341 25.73 -2.45 -45.11
C GLU A 341 25.34 -1.35 -46.11
N LEU A 342 24.33 -0.54 -45.79
CA LEU A 342 23.92 0.60 -46.60
C LEU A 342 25.02 1.67 -46.71
N GLU A 343 25.69 2.00 -45.60
CA GLU A 343 26.80 2.96 -45.62
C GLU A 343 28.01 2.42 -46.39
N GLU A 344 28.32 1.13 -46.26
CA GLU A 344 29.37 0.46 -47.04
C GLU A 344 29.04 0.50 -48.55
N ALA A 345 27.80 0.20 -48.93
CA ALA A 345 27.34 0.26 -50.31
C ALA A 345 27.38 1.70 -50.86
N ARG A 346 27.01 2.70 -50.06
CA ARG A 346 27.13 4.13 -50.43
C ARG A 346 28.58 4.50 -50.70
N GLN A 347 29.49 4.08 -49.83
CA GLN A 347 30.92 4.36 -50.01
C GLN A 347 31.46 3.70 -51.28
N ALA A 348 31.08 2.45 -51.55
CA ALA A 348 31.45 1.75 -52.78
C ALA A 348 30.91 2.46 -54.05
N ILE A 349 29.67 2.98 -54.00
CA ILE A 349 29.10 3.77 -55.09
C ILE A 349 29.92 5.05 -55.31
N LEU A 350 30.25 5.80 -54.26
CA LEU A 350 31.05 7.03 -54.35
C LEU A 350 32.44 6.75 -54.97
N GLU A 351 33.08 5.63 -54.62
CA GLU A 351 34.33 5.22 -55.23
C GLU A 351 34.18 4.84 -56.71
N SER A 352 33.09 4.16 -57.07
CA SER A 352 32.80 3.81 -58.46
C SER A 352 32.51 5.05 -59.31
N GLU A 353 31.80 6.06 -58.77
CA GLU A 353 31.56 7.34 -59.42
C GLU A 353 32.87 8.10 -59.67
N LYS A 354 33.80 8.12 -58.70
CA LYS A 354 35.13 8.71 -58.88
C LYS A 354 35.89 8.01 -60.00
N LYS A 355 35.88 6.67 -60.04
CA LYS A 355 36.49 5.88 -61.12
C LYS A 355 35.85 6.18 -62.48
N LEU A 356 34.53 6.36 -62.52
CA LEU A 356 33.81 6.71 -63.73
C LEU A 356 34.22 8.10 -64.22
N LYS A 357 34.26 9.12 -63.35
CA LYS A 357 34.72 10.48 -63.68
C LYS A 357 36.15 10.49 -64.24
N LEU A 358 37.07 9.72 -63.65
CA LEU A 358 38.42 9.57 -64.18
C LEU A 358 38.42 8.94 -65.58
N LYS A 359 37.59 7.93 -65.84
CA LYS A 359 37.44 7.34 -67.17
C LYS A 359 36.85 8.33 -68.17
N GLU A 360 35.89 9.16 -67.77
CA GLU A 360 35.32 10.23 -68.60
C GLU A 360 36.38 11.29 -68.94
N GLU A 361 37.19 11.71 -67.97
CA GLU A 361 38.30 12.66 -68.19
C GLU A 361 39.36 12.08 -69.13
N ILE A 362 39.74 10.81 -68.95
CA ILE A 362 40.68 10.11 -69.86
C ILE A 362 40.10 10.02 -71.27
N ALA A 363 38.81 9.68 -71.41
CA ALA A 363 38.15 9.62 -72.71
C ALA A 363 38.11 11.01 -73.38
N ALA A 364 37.81 12.07 -72.63
CA ALA A 364 37.83 13.44 -73.13
C ALA A 364 39.24 13.86 -73.58
N ALA A 365 40.28 13.52 -72.81
CA ALA A 365 41.67 13.79 -73.17
C ALA A 365 42.10 13.03 -74.44
N ALA A 366 41.72 11.75 -74.56
CA ALA A 366 41.98 10.94 -75.75
C ALA A 366 41.29 11.50 -77.00
N MET A 367 40.03 11.95 -76.87
CA MET A 367 39.29 12.61 -77.96
C MET A 367 39.96 13.92 -78.38
N ALA A 368 40.40 14.75 -77.42
CA ALA A 368 41.14 15.98 -77.71
C ALA A 368 42.50 15.72 -78.40
N ALA A 369 43.23 14.69 -77.94
CA ALA A 369 44.49 14.27 -78.55
C ALA A 369 44.27 13.77 -79.99
N ARG A 370 43.21 13.01 -80.25
CA ARG A 370 42.83 12.57 -81.59
C ARG A 370 42.48 13.75 -82.50
N GLU A 371 41.67 14.70 -82.03
CA GLU A 371 41.33 15.89 -82.81
C GLU A 371 42.57 16.72 -83.15
N ALA A 372 43.53 16.83 -82.22
CA ALA A 372 44.82 17.48 -82.48
C ALA A 372 45.67 16.71 -83.51
N ALA A 373 45.68 15.37 -83.45
CA ALA A 373 46.36 14.53 -84.43
C ALA A 373 45.73 14.64 -85.83
N GLU A 374 44.40 14.65 -85.94
CA GLU A 374 43.67 14.85 -87.20
C GLU A 374 43.94 16.25 -87.80
N LYS A 375 44.00 17.30 -86.97
CA LYS A 375 44.44 18.64 -87.40
C LYS A 375 45.89 18.64 -87.89
N SER A 376 46.80 17.95 -87.21
CA SER A 376 48.19 17.81 -87.66
C SER A 376 48.30 17.07 -88.99
N LEU A 377 47.53 15.97 -89.15
CA LEU A 377 47.50 15.18 -90.37
C LEU A 377 46.97 16.00 -91.55
N SER A 378 45.84 16.69 -91.39
CA SER A 378 45.29 17.55 -92.44
C SER A 378 46.24 18.69 -92.86
N LEU A 379 46.99 19.28 -91.92
CA LEU A 379 48.05 20.24 -92.23
C LEU A 379 49.19 19.59 -93.03
N ALA A 380 49.58 18.36 -92.69
CA ALA A 380 50.58 17.60 -93.43
C ALA A 380 50.09 17.26 -94.85
N ASP A 381 48.84 16.84 -95.02
CA ASP A 381 48.23 16.55 -96.32
C ASP A 381 48.14 17.80 -97.20
N MET A 382 47.79 18.96 -96.64
CA MET A 382 47.83 20.23 -97.37
C MET A 382 49.25 20.64 -97.77
N ARG A 383 50.26 20.37 -96.94
CA ARG A 383 51.67 20.61 -97.31
C ARG A 383 52.10 19.65 -98.42
N ALA A 384 51.71 18.38 -98.32
CA ALA A 384 52.01 17.35 -99.30
C ALA A 384 51.34 17.65 -100.65
N SER A 385 50.10 18.12 -100.68
CA SER A 385 49.44 18.53 -101.92
C SER A 385 50.17 19.69 -102.60
N ARG A 386 50.53 20.75 -101.85
CA ARG A 386 51.32 21.87 -102.40
C ARG A 386 52.67 21.42 -102.94
N LEU A 387 53.33 20.47 -102.27
CA LEU A 387 54.59 19.91 -102.76
C LEU A 387 54.38 19.08 -104.02
N ARG A 388 53.29 18.29 -104.12
CA ARG A 388 52.91 17.59 -105.36
C ARG A 388 52.66 18.55 -106.51
N ASP A 389 51.86 19.60 -106.31
CA ASP A 389 51.62 20.63 -107.32
C ASP A 389 52.93 21.26 -107.80
N ARG A 390 53.88 21.48 -106.88
CA ARG A 390 55.21 22.02 -107.22
C ARG A 390 56.07 21.02 -107.98
N ILE A 391 55.99 19.73 -107.66
CA ILE A 391 56.68 18.65 -108.38
C ILE A 391 56.08 18.50 -109.78
N GLU A 392 54.76 18.54 -109.93
CA GLU A 392 54.07 18.49 -111.23
C GLU A 392 54.45 19.69 -112.09
N GLU A 393 54.49 20.90 -111.54
CA GLU A 393 54.99 22.10 -112.24
C GLU A 393 56.44 21.93 -112.71
N ILE A 394 57.34 21.44 -111.83
CA ILE A 394 58.74 21.16 -112.23
C ILE A 394 58.79 20.03 -113.27
N GLY A 395 57.89 19.04 -113.19
CA GLY A 395 57.75 17.95 -114.14
C GLY A 395 57.33 18.45 -115.53
N HIS A 396 56.31 19.32 -115.60
CA HIS A 396 55.94 20.00 -116.84
C HIS A 396 57.06 20.87 -117.39
N GLN A 397 57.77 21.61 -116.52
CA GLN A 397 58.97 22.35 -116.95
C GLN A 397 60.02 21.39 -117.53
N LEU A 398 60.25 20.22 -116.94
CA LEU A 398 61.18 19.21 -117.44
C LEU A 398 60.72 18.65 -118.80
N GLU A 399 59.44 18.32 -118.96
CA GLU A 399 58.85 17.87 -120.24
C GLU A 399 58.95 18.97 -121.32
N GLU A 400 58.74 20.24 -120.97
CA GLU A 400 58.98 21.38 -121.86
C GLU A 400 60.47 21.56 -122.20
N PHE A 401 61.38 21.31 -121.26
CA PHE A 401 62.81 21.28 -121.52
C PHE A 401 63.18 20.10 -122.42
N GLU A 402 62.60 18.91 -122.22
CA GLU A 402 62.86 17.68 -122.97
C GLU A 402 62.32 17.77 -124.41
N THR A 403 61.10 18.30 -124.60
CA THR A 403 60.54 18.61 -125.93
C THR A 403 61.29 19.74 -126.65
N ARG A 404 61.97 20.63 -125.91
CA ARG A 404 62.90 21.62 -126.46
C ARG A 404 64.27 21.00 -126.76
N GLU A 405 64.69 19.98 -126.02
CA GLU A 405 65.93 19.22 -126.17
C GLU A 405 65.86 18.19 -127.31
N ASP A 406 64.67 17.80 -127.77
CA ASP A 406 64.42 17.05 -129.01
C ASP A 406 64.90 17.77 -130.30
N SER A 407 65.35 19.03 -130.19
CA SER A 407 65.99 19.76 -131.29
C SER A 407 67.53 19.91 -131.14
N ARG A 408 68.15 19.35 -130.09
CA ARG A 408 69.62 19.32 -129.93
C ARG A 408 70.10 18.02 -129.30
N GLY A 409 70.55 17.12 -130.16
CA GLY A 409 71.22 15.89 -129.74
C GLY A 409 72.47 16.12 -128.87
N ARG A 410 72.70 15.12 -128.00
CA ARG A 410 73.86 14.84 -127.12
C ARG A 410 73.84 15.51 -125.74
N ASN A 411 73.52 14.77 -124.68
CA ASN A 411 74.52 14.08 -123.84
C ASN A 411 73.91 13.26 -122.68
N ARG A 412 74.67 12.23 -122.26
CA ARG A 412 74.42 11.26 -121.18
C ARG A 412 73.94 11.84 -119.83
N PRO A 413 73.09 11.11 -119.08
CA PRO A 413 72.72 11.46 -117.70
C PRO A 413 73.84 11.07 -116.72
N ARG A 414 74.18 11.97 -115.80
CA ARG A 414 74.91 11.61 -114.58
C ARG A 414 73.91 11.55 -113.43
N TYR A 415 73.64 10.34 -112.95
CA TYR A 415 72.98 10.11 -111.67
C TYR A 415 73.79 10.81 -110.57
N VAL A 416 73.21 11.83 -109.95
CA VAL A 416 73.72 12.37 -108.69
C VAL A 416 73.01 11.60 -107.59
N CYS A 417 73.76 10.71 -106.95
CA CYS A 417 73.34 10.02 -105.73
C CYS A 417 73.05 11.05 -104.63
N TRP A 418 71.82 11.07 -104.14
CA TRP A 418 71.42 11.91 -103.01
C TRP A 418 71.92 11.27 -101.69
N PRO A 419 72.50 12.03 -100.74
CA PRO A 419 73.05 11.45 -99.51
C PRO A 419 71.93 11.17 -98.50
N TRP A 420 71.66 9.89 -98.22
CA TRP A 420 70.72 9.43 -97.19
C TRP A 420 71.29 9.48 -95.76
N GLN A 421 71.82 10.63 -95.33
CA GLN A 421 72.42 10.76 -93.98
C GLN A 421 71.54 11.49 -92.95
N TRP A 422 70.26 11.76 -93.25
CA TRP A 422 69.37 12.51 -92.34
C TRP A 422 68.12 11.76 -91.89
N LEU A 423 67.98 10.48 -92.24
CA LEU A 423 67.04 9.58 -91.56
C LEU A 423 67.86 8.77 -90.56
N GLY A 424 67.84 9.18 -89.29
CA GLY A 424 68.41 8.44 -88.17
C GLY A 424 67.66 7.13 -87.93
N LEU A 425 67.81 6.20 -88.89
CA LEU A 425 67.34 4.83 -88.84
C LEU A 425 68.58 3.94 -88.73
N ASP A 426 68.93 3.59 -87.49
CA ASP A 426 69.82 2.45 -87.23
C ASP A 426 69.08 1.16 -87.65
N PHE A 427 69.62 0.46 -88.64
CA PHE A 427 69.09 -0.83 -89.10
C PHE A 427 70.05 -1.99 -88.78
N VAL A 428 69.67 -2.76 -87.76
CA VAL A 428 69.61 -4.25 -87.65
C VAL A 428 70.88 -5.14 -87.62
N GLY A 429 70.99 -5.89 -86.50
CA GLY A 429 71.26 -7.36 -86.43
C GLY A 429 72.70 -7.78 -86.07
N TYR A 430 73.02 -8.82 -85.28
CA TYR A 430 72.27 -9.90 -84.60
C TYR A 430 73.27 -10.68 -83.70
N ARG A 431 72.90 -11.13 -82.49
CA ARG A 431 73.18 -12.51 -82.00
C ARG A 431 72.47 -12.83 -80.68
N ASP A 432 71.80 -13.98 -80.71
CA ASP A 432 71.03 -14.67 -79.67
C ASP A 432 71.81 -14.99 -78.39
N THR A 433 71.12 -15.02 -77.23
CA THR A 433 70.66 -16.28 -76.59
C THR A 433 69.78 -16.04 -75.36
N GLU A 434 68.61 -16.67 -75.43
CA GLU A 434 67.91 -17.42 -74.38
C GLU A 434 67.30 -16.77 -73.12
N THR A 435 66.02 -17.15 -72.96
CA THR A 435 65.23 -17.40 -71.75
C THR A 435 64.25 -16.33 -71.20
N GLN A 436 62.98 -16.73 -71.30
CA GLN A 436 61.92 -16.64 -70.29
C GLN A 436 61.05 -15.37 -70.18
N GLN A 437 60.03 -15.36 -71.03
CA GLN A 437 58.60 -15.18 -70.69
C GLN A 437 58.28 -14.75 -69.24
N GLN A 438 57.89 -13.50 -69.02
CA GLN A 438 56.57 -13.10 -68.49
C GLN A 438 56.49 -11.59 -68.27
N SER A 439 55.28 -11.08 -68.48
CA SER A 439 54.81 -9.71 -68.28
C SER A 439 55.10 -9.14 -66.90
N SER A 440 55.59 -7.91 -66.83
CA SER A 440 55.38 -7.03 -65.68
C SER A 440 55.47 -5.56 -66.09
N ASN A 441 54.29 -4.93 -66.12
CA ASN A 441 54.13 -3.51 -65.84
C ASN A 441 54.51 -3.30 -64.37
N GLU A 442 55.48 -2.44 -64.10
CA GLU A 442 55.72 -1.88 -62.77
C GLU A 442 55.52 -0.38 -62.86
N MET A 443 54.35 0.07 -62.41
CA MET A 443 54.16 1.42 -61.90
C MET A 443 53.62 1.21 -60.49
N GLU A 444 54.53 1.33 -59.52
CA GLU A 444 54.29 1.11 -58.11
C GLU A 444 53.17 2.03 -57.61
N LEU A 445 52.09 1.44 -57.12
CA LEU A 445 51.11 2.09 -56.26
C LEU A 445 51.36 1.61 -54.84
N ALA A 446 51.79 2.54 -53.99
CA ALA A 446 51.81 2.34 -52.56
C ALA A 446 50.37 2.23 -52.02
N GLU A 447 50.09 1.15 -51.31
CA GLU A 447 48.93 1.01 -50.44
C GLU A 447 49.02 1.99 -49.25
N PRO A 448 47.88 2.22 -48.58
CA PRO A 448 47.93 1.94 -47.16
C PRO A 448 46.75 1.08 -46.69
N LEU A 449 47.09 0.07 -45.88
CA LEU A 449 46.24 -0.47 -44.83
C LEU A 449 46.88 -0.14 -43.48
N LEU A 450 46.30 0.83 -42.77
CA LEU A 450 45.77 0.73 -41.40
C LEU A 450 45.09 2.04 -41.01
#